data_AF-A0A928YZ49-F1
#
_entry.id   AF-A0A928YZ49-F1
#
_cell.length_a   1.000
_cell.length_b   1.000
_cell.length_c   1.000
_cell.angle_alpha   90.00
_cell.angle_beta   90.00
_cell.angle_gamma   90.00
#
_symmetry.space_group_name_H-M   'P 1'
#
loop_
_entity.id
_entity.type
_entity.pdbx_description
1 polymer ?
#
loop_
_entity_poly.entity_id
_entity_poly.type
_entity_poly.pdbx_seq_one_letter_code
_entity_poly.pdbx_strand_id
1 'polypeptide(L)' 'PADLMGLPNVGRIGVGLPADLVLFKARNYRELLSRSQHDRIVLRDGKAIDTTLPSYAELDDLLEK' A
#
# COMPACT_ATOMS: atom_id res chain seq x y z
N PRO A 1 -4.60 -12.44 5.45
CA PRO A 1 -3.41 -11.98 6.22
C PRO A 1 -3.76 -11.39 7.60
N ALA A 2 -4.62 -10.37 7.68
CA ALA A 2 -4.97 -9.71 8.93
C ALA A 2 -5.50 -10.68 10.01
N ASP A 3 -6.35 -11.64 9.63
CA ASP A 3 -6.87 -12.67 10.55
C ASP A 3 -5.79 -13.56 11.12
N LEU A 4 -4.89 -14.05 10.26
CA LEU A 4 -3.73 -14.86 10.66
C LEU A 4 -2.78 -14.10 11.60
N MET A 5 -2.69 -12.78 11.46
CA MET A 5 -1.86 -11.91 12.29
C MET A 5 -2.56 -11.43 13.56
N GLY A 6 -3.85 -11.77 13.78
CA GLY A 6 -4.61 -11.30 14.94
C GLY A 6 -4.92 -9.79 14.90
N LEU A 7 -5.05 -9.20 13.71
CA LEU A 7 -5.33 -7.77 13.52
C LEU A 7 -6.81 -7.57 13.10
N PRO A 8 -7.75 -7.43 14.05
CA PRO A 8 -9.18 -7.44 13.75
C PRO A 8 -9.67 -6.23 12.95
N ASN A 9 -8.94 -5.11 12.99
CA ASN A 9 -9.36 -3.82 12.41
C ASN A 9 -8.53 -3.40 11.19
N VAL A 10 -7.68 -4.30 10.65
CA VAL A 10 -6.80 -4.01 9.51
C VAL A 10 -7.23 -4.81 8.29
N GLY A 11 -6.94 -4.29 7.09
CA GLY A 11 -7.15 -5.00 5.82
C GLY A 11 -8.62 -5.20 5.44
N ARG A 12 -9.51 -4.35 5.97
CA ARG A 12 -10.95 -4.38 5.75
C ARG A 12 -11.45 -3.00 5.34
N ILE A 13 -12.47 -2.98 4.50
CA ILE A 13 -13.17 -1.75 4.11
C ILE A 13 -14.53 -1.78 4.79
N GLY A 14 -14.82 -0.77 5.61
CA GLY A 14 -16.05 -0.68 6.38
C GLY A 14 -16.20 0.67 7.06
N VAL A 15 -17.44 1.01 7.44
CA VAL A 15 -17.74 2.24 8.17
C VAL A 15 -17.04 2.22 9.53
N GLY A 16 -16.38 3.32 9.89
CA GLY A 16 -15.65 3.45 11.16
C GLY A 16 -14.25 2.83 11.17
N LEU A 17 -13.82 2.18 10.09
CA LEU A 17 -12.44 1.69 9.93
C LEU A 17 -11.55 2.76 9.30
N PRO A 18 -10.23 2.73 9.58
CA PRO A 18 -9.28 3.65 8.94
C PRO A 18 -9.32 3.49 7.42
N ALA A 19 -9.27 4.60 6.70
CA ALA A 19 -9.24 4.62 5.24
C ALA A 19 -7.83 4.33 4.71
N ASP A 20 -7.34 3.13 5.01
CA ASP A 20 -6.07 2.58 4.54
C ASP A 20 -6.28 1.81 3.24
N LEU A 21 -6.06 2.47 2.10
CA LEU A 21 -6.47 1.97 0.79
C LEU A 21 -5.34 2.08 -0.23
N VAL A 22 -5.36 1.19 -1.24
CA VAL A 22 -4.55 1.32 -2.45
C VAL A 22 -5.50 1.43 -3.64
N LEU A 23 -5.47 2.57 -4.31
CA LEU A 23 -6.35 2.89 -5.44
C LEU A 23 -5.60 2.65 -6.75
N PHE A 24 -6.25 1.94 -7.68
CA PHE A 24 -5.66 1.56 -8.96
C PHE A 24 -6.47 2.12 -10.14
N LYS A 25 -5.78 2.47 -11.23
CA LYS A 25 -6.41 2.91 -12.48
C LYS A 25 -6.68 1.71 -13.38
N ALA A 26 -7.81 1.04 -13.19
CA ALA A 26 -8.22 -0.09 -14.01
C ALA A 26 -9.75 -0.17 -14.11
N ARG A 27 -10.24 -0.72 -15.24
CA ARG A 27 -11.69 -0.94 -15.46
C ARG A 27 -12.15 -2.33 -15.05
N ASN A 28 -11.23 -3.30 -14.98
CA ASN A 28 -11.52 -4.68 -14.60
C ASN A 28 -10.26 -5.38 -14.07
N TYR A 29 -10.44 -6.59 -13.54
CA TYR A 29 -9.35 -7.39 -12.96
C TYR A 29 -8.26 -7.77 -13.97
N ARG A 30 -8.61 -7.98 -15.25
CA ARG A 30 -7.60 -8.33 -16.27
C ARG A 30 -6.63 -7.17 -16.46
N GLU A 31 -7.16 -5.96 -16.59
CA GLU A 31 -6.35 -4.73 -16.69
C GLU A 31 -5.51 -4.51 -15.44
N LEU A 32 -6.08 -4.66 -14.24
CA LEU A 32 -5.37 -4.54 -12.96
C LEU A 32 -4.21 -5.54 -12.84
N LEU A 33 -4.41 -6.80 -13.25
CA LEU A 33 -3.40 -7.84 -13.07
C LEU A 33 -2.36 -7.91 -14.21
N SER A 34 -2.62 -7.26 -15.34
CA SER A 34 -1.73 -7.30 -16.51
C SER A 34 -0.86 -6.05 -16.67
N ARG A 35 -1.24 -4.94 -16.03
CA ARG A 35 -0.52 -3.67 -16.12
C ARG A 35 0.30 -3.40 -14.87
N SER A 36 1.37 -2.64 -15.06
CA SER A 36 2.18 -2.12 -13.97
C SER A 36 1.39 -1.09 -13.14
N GLN A 37 1.51 -1.14 -11.81
CA GLN A 37 0.73 -0.34 -10.86
C GLN A 37 1.54 0.81 -10.23
N HIS A 38 2.46 1.39 -11.00
CA HIS A 38 3.31 2.49 -10.53
C HIS A 38 2.53 3.78 -10.32
N ASP A 39 1.39 3.96 -10.99
CA ASP A 39 0.51 5.13 -10.88
C ASP A 39 -0.57 4.99 -9.79
N ARG A 40 -0.44 4.00 -8.90
CA ARG A 40 -1.37 3.80 -7.78
C ARG A 40 -1.31 4.94 -6.77
N ILE A 41 -2.43 5.24 -6.14
CA ILE A 41 -2.48 6.15 -4.98
C ILE A 41 -2.57 5.30 -3.72
N VAL A 42 -1.73 5.60 -2.73
CA VAL A 42 -1.78 4.96 -1.41
C VAL A 42 -2.37 5.95 -0.42
N LEU A 43 -3.47 5.56 0.22
CA LEU A 43 -4.10 6.30 1.30
C LEU A 43 -3.73 5.66 2.64
N ARG A 44 -3.34 6.50 3.60
CA ARG A 44 -3.18 6.16 5.01
C ARG A 44 -4.06 7.09 5.83
N ASP A 45 -4.97 6.54 6.62
CA ASP A 45 -5.97 7.32 7.37
C ASP A 45 -6.70 8.36 6.49
N GLY A 46 -7.06 7.94 5.26
CA GLY A 46 -7.76 8.79 4.29
C GLY A 46 -6.91 9.85 3.59
N LYS A 47 -5.60 9.93 3.88
CA LYS A 47 -4.68 10.91 3.26
C LYS A 47 -3.74 10.21 2.28
N ALA A 48 -3.58 10.80 1.10
CA ALA A 48 -2.57 10.34 0.15
C ALA A 48 -1.18 10.54 0.74
N ILE A 49 -0.35 9.49 0.68
CA ILE A 49 1.05 9.56 1.11
C ILE A 49 1.97 9.71 -0.08
N ASP A 50 3.18 10.21 0.17
CA ASP A 50 4.26 10.14 -0.82
C ASP A 50 4.65 8.66 -1.03
N THR A 51 4.65 8.24 -2.29
CA THR A 51 5.02 6.89 -2.71
C THR A 51 6.39 6.84 -3.37
N THR A 52 7.13 7.96 -3.36
CA THR A 52 8.52 8.02 -3.80
C THR A 52 9.34 7.07 -2.94
N LEU A 53 10.02 6.12 -3.59
CA LEU A 53 10.86 5.17 -2.88
C LEU A 53 12.07 5.90 -2.30
N PRO A 54 12.50 5.57 -1.07
CA PRO A 54 13.75 6.10 -0.52
C PRO A 54 14.93 5.67 -1.38
N SER A 55 16.04 6.40 -1.26
CA SER A 55 17.27 6.03 -1.96
C SER A 55 17.77 4.68 -1.41
N TYR A 56 18.20 3.78 -2.30
CA TYR A 56 18.75 2.49 -1.85
C TYR A 56 20.01 2.67 -0.98
N ALA A 57 20.77 3.75 -1.22
CA ALA A 57 21.96 4.10 -0.44
C ALA A 57 21.66 4.36 1.06
N GLU A 58 20.40 4.62 1.44
CA GLU A 58 20.02 4.73 2.85
C GLU A 58 20.21 3.43 3.64
N LEU A 59 20.42 2.29 2.95
CA LEU A 59 20.70 1.00 3.56
C LEU A 59 22.20 0.75 3.80
N ASP A 60 23.09 1.54 3.22
CA ASP A 60 24.54 1.27 3.25
C ASP A 60 25.07 1.23 4.70
N ASP A 61 24.69 2.22 5.52
CA ASP A 61 25.05 2.31 6.94
C ASP A 61 24.53 1.14 7.81
N LEU A 62 23.49 0.43 7.35
CA LEU A 62 22.90 -0.72 8.04
C LEU A 62 23.57 -2.04 7.68
N LEU A 63 24.18 -2.12 6.48
CA LEU A 63 24.77 -3.34 5.93
C LEU A 63 26.30 -3.40 6.10
N GLU A 64 26.96 -2.26 6.33
CA GLU A 64 28.41 -2.19 6.54
C GLU A 64 28.87 -2.44 8.00
N LYS A 65 28.04 -3.10 8.83
CA LYS A 65 28.42 -3.56 10.18
C LYS A 65 28.78 -5.04 10.25
#